data_AF-A0A840W316-F1
#
_entry.id   AF-A0A840W316-F1
#
_cell.length_a   1.000
_cell.length_b   1.000
_cell.length_c   1.000
_cell.angle_alpha   90.00
_cell.angle_beta   90.00
_cell.angle_gamma   90.00
#
_symmetry.space_group_name_H-M   'P 1'
#
loop_
_entity.id
_entity.type
_entity.pdbx_description
1 polymer ?
#
loop_
_entity_poly.entity_id
_entity_poly.type
_entity_poly.pdbx_seq_one_letter_code
_entity_poly.pdbx_strand_id
1 'polypeptide(L)'
;MTAHDGPEELEAQFAQWRQYVLRRRELQAVDADELEDHLRGSVDELITAGLSPDEAFLVAVKRMGSLDDISREFAREHSERLWKQLVLTGDSGSPVAGARSRRDLWVMFGCAAGAVVSVKAPALFGLTFDDDGSFYARNATLFALPWLAAFLAWRRQARPVMIAVLVALFVLGAVAANAYPLADDSQSVVVSSVHLPIALWLVVGLAYVADDWRSSRRRMDFIRFTGEWFIYFVLMALGGGVLAAFLFNTFAAIGIVPEAFISQWLLPCGAAAAVVVAGWLVEAKQSVVENIAPVLTRLFTPLFTAALLAFLVAVVWTSHGIEVEREALILFDLLLVVVLGLLLYSLSARDPLAPPGPFDKLQLALVVSALAIDVLVLLEITGRITDEYGGTPNRAAALGENVILLVNLAWSAWLLLAFIRRRTPFAALERWQTGYLPVYAAWAWIVVLVFPPLFNYA
;
A
#
# COMPACT_ATOMS: atom_id res chain seq x y z
N MET A 1 46.43 1.07 2.85
CA MET A 1 47.17 2.16 3.54
C MET A 1 46.37 3.43 3.31
N THR A 2 45.39 3.69 4.19
CA THR A 2 44.49 4.87 4.18
C THR A 2 43.95 4.98 5.61
N ALA A 3 44.69 5.65 6.49
CA ALA A 3 44.33 5.82 7.90
C ALA A 3 44.50 7.29 8.33
N HIS A 4 44.34 8.24 7.39
CA HIS A 4 44.55 9.66 7.63
C HIS A 4 43.39 10.60 7.26
N ASP A 5 42.27 10.10 6.71
CA ASP A 5 41.19 11.00 6.27
C ASP A 5 40.17 11.35 7.38
N GLY A 6 39.99 10.49 8.39
CA GLY A 6 38.98 10.69 9.45
C GLY A 6 39.17 11.89 10.39
N PRO A 7 40.40 12.25 10.84
CA PRO A 7 40.59 13.36 11.77
C PRO A 7 40.43 14.74 11.11
N GLU A 8 40.91 14.91 9.87
CA GLU A 8 40.84 16.18 9.16
C GLU A 8 39.40 16.51 8.72
N GLU A 9 38.63 15.50 8.32
CA GLU A 9 37.22 15.67 7.97
C GLU A 9 36.35 16.03 9.18
N LEU A 10 36.59 15.39 10.33
CA LEU A 10 35.89 15.69 11.58
C LEU A 10 36.16 17.14 12.03
N GLU A 11 37.40 17.60 11.88
CA GLU A 11 37.79 18.96 12.26
C GLU A 11 37.17 20.02 11.33
N ALA A 12 37.03 19.69 10.04
CA ALA A 12 36.27 20.51 9.11
C ALA A 12 34.78 20.59 9.48
N GLN A 13 34.19 19.51 9.99
CA GLN A 13 32.79 19.49 10.46
C GLN A 13 32.59 20.36 11.71
N PHE A 14 33.51 20.30 12.69
CA PHE A 14 33.50 21.22 13.84
C PHE A 14 33.61 22.69 13.43
N ALA A 15 34.52 23.02 12.52
CA ALA A 15 34.70 24.38 12.02
C ALA A 15 33.46 24.91 11.28
N GLN A 16 32.81 24.08 10.47
CA GLN A 16 31.57 24.45 9.77
C GLN A 16 30.41 24.67 10.74
N TRP A 17 30.27 23.81 11.75
CA TRP A 17 29.26 23.96 12.80
C TRP A 17 29.48 25.26 13.59
N ARG A 18 30.71 25.56 14.00
CA ARG A 18 31.07 26.81 14.71
C ARG A 18 30.73 28.06 13.88
N GLN A 19 31.04 28.05 12.58
CA GLN A 19 30.69 29.14 11.66
C GLN A 19 29.18 29.32 11.46
N TYR A 20 28.39 28.26 11.66
CA TYR A 20 26.94 28.35 11.61
C TYR A 20 26.38 28.98 12.91
N VAL A 21 26.88 28.55 14.07
CA VAL A 21 26.49 29.09 15.38
C VAL A 21 26.82 30.59 15.48
N LEU A 22 28.02 30.99 15.06
CA LEU A 22 28.47 32.39 15.09
C LEU A 22 27.76 33.30 14.06
N ARG A 23 26.99 32.75 13.11
CA ARG A 23 26.24 33.52 12.12
C ARG A 23 24.94 34.13 12.67
N ARG A 24 24.49 33.74 13.88
CA ARG A 24 23.32 34.36 14.52
C ARG A 24 23.72 35.37 15.58
N ARG A 25 23.03 36.51 15.57
CA ARG A 25 23.32 37.74 16.33
C ARG A 25 23.02 37.64 17.84
N GLU A 26 22.52 36.50 18.29
CA GLU A 26 21.98 36.27 19.64
C GLU A 26 22.95 35.50 20.56
N LEU A 27 24.00 34.88 20.00
CA LEU A 27 25.01 34.12 20.75
C LEU A 27 26.33 34.89 20.79
N GLN A 28 26.93 35.01 21.98
CA GLN A 28 28.26 35.62 22.12
C GLN A 28 29.34 34.58 21.79
N ALA A 29 30.52 35.03 21.38
CA ALA A 29 31.63 34.12 21.01
C ALA A 29 32.01 33.15 22.14
N VAL A 30 31.78 33.55 23.40
CA VAL A 30 32.04 32.74 24.59
C VAL A 30 31.07 31.55 24.70
N ASP A 31 29.80 31.74 24.34
CA ASP A 31 28.80 30.66 24.38
C ASP A 31 29.05 29.62 23.26
N ALA A 32 29.60 30.06 22.13
CA ALA A 32 29.96 29.17 21.03
C ALA A 32 31.16 28.26 21.38
N ASP A 33 32.11 28.76 22.18
CA ASP A 33 33.27 27.98 22.62
C ASP A 33 32.84 26.88 23.62
N GLU A 34 31.97 27.21 24.58
CA GLU A 34 31.44 26.24 25.55
C GLU A 34 30.62 25.13 24.87
N LEU A 35 29.80 25.48 23.87
CA LEU A 35 29.02 24.52 23.11
C LEU A 35 29.90 23.65 22.20
N GLU A 36 30.99 24.18 21.64
CA GLU A 36 31.95 23.39 20.86
C GLU A 36 32.67 22.36 21.73
N ASP A 37 33.09 22.75 22.93
CA ASP A 37 33.74 21.86 23.90
C ASP A 37 32.82 20.71 24.33
N HIS A 38 31.54 21.01 24.57
CA HIS A 38 30.52 19.99 24.85
C HIS A 38 30.27 19.05 23.66
N LEU A 39 30.29 19.57 22.44
CA LEU A 39 30.13 18.77 21.23
C LEU A 39 31.31 17.80 21.06
N ARG A 40 32.53 18.30 21.20
CA ARG A 40 33.76 17.51 21.10
C ARG A 40 33.79 16.40 22.14
N GLY A 41 33.49 16.71 23.40
CA GLY A 41 33.39 15.70 24.46
C GLY A 41 32.36 14.62 24.17
N SER A 42 31.19 14.99 23.65
CA SER A 42 30.15 14.03 23.28
C SER A 42 30.55 13.14 22.09
N VAL A 43 31.28 13.68 21.11
CA VAL A 43 31.82 12.93 19.98
C VAL A 43 32.85 11.91 20.46
N ASP A 44 33.78 12.31 21.32
CA ASP A 44 34.81 11.43 21.85
C ASP A 44 34.22 10.25 22.66
N GLU A 45 33.19 10.52 23.47
CA GLU A 45 32.45 9.47 24.19
C GLU A 45 31.79 8.46 23.23
N LEU A 46 31.22 8.94 22.12
CA LEU A 46 30.53 8.11 21.13
C LEU A 46 31.52 7.31 20.27
N ILE A 47 32.66 7.89 19.92
CA ILE A 47 33.76 7.17 19.24
C ILE A 47 34.29 6.07 20.17
N THR A 48 34.47 6.37 21.46
CA THR A 48 34.88 5.39 22.47
C THR A 48 33.84 4.26 22.64
N ALA A 49 32.56 4.56 22.42
CA ALA A 49 31.47 3.58 22.40
C ALA A 49 31.38 2.77 21.08
N GLY A 50 32.26 3.03 20.10
CA GLY A 50 32.40 2.25 18.88
C GLY A 50 31.71 2.82 17.63
N LEU A 51 31.27 4.09 17.66
CA LEU A 51 30.73 4.78 16.47
C LEU A 51 31.86 5.29 15.56
N SER A 52 31.58 5.38 14.26
CA SER A 52 32.50 6.07 13.34
C SER A 52 32.52 7.59 13.62
N PRO A 53 33.61 8.32 13.32
CA PRO A 53 33.72 9.76 13.60
C PRO A 53 32.54 10.59 13.06
N ASP A 54 32.10 10.31 11.83
CA ASP A 54 30.96 11.00 11.20
C ASP A 54 29.63 10.67 11.88
N GLU A 55 29.42 9.40 12.25
CA GLU A 55 28.21 8.97 12.97
C GLU A 55 28.17 9.56 14.38
N ALA A 56 29.31 9.59 15.07
CA ALA A 56 29.47 10.18 16.39
C ALA A 56 29.16 11.68 16.36
N PHE A 57 29.67 12.42 15.36
CA PHE A 57 29.36 13.83 15.16
C PHE A 57 27.87 14.09 14.96
N LEU A 58 27.21 13.34 14.07
CA LEU A 58 25.77 13.50 13.82
C LEU A 58 24.91 13.18 15.04
N VAL A 59 25.27 12.13 15.80
CA VAL A 59 24.56 11.76 17.02
C VAL A 59 24.80 12.79 18.13
N ALA A 60 26.02 13.32 18.25
CA ALA A 60 26.37 14.37 19.21
C ALA A 60 25.62 15.68 18.93
N VAL A 61 25.62 16.16 17.68
CA VAL A 61 24.85 17.35 17.26
C VAL A 61 23.36 17.16 17.53
N LYS A 62 22.82 15.96 17.26
CA LYS A 62 21.40 15.64 17.51
C LYS A 62 21.06 15.57 19.01
N ARG A 63 21.99 15.10 19.85
CA ARG A 63 21.83 15.03 21.32
C ARG A 63 21.95 16.39 21.99
N MET A 64 22.89 17.23 21.56
CA MET A 64 22.95 18.64 21.96
C MET A 64 21.66 19.39 21.59
N GLY A 65 21.06 19.03 20.45
CA GLY A 65 19.78 19.57 19.98
C GLY A 65 18.53 19.23 20.80
N SER A 66 18.64 18.64 22.00
CA SER A 66 17.51 18.55 22.93
C SER A 66 17.32 19.80 23.80
N LEU A 67 18.16 20.83 23.65
CA LEU A 67 18.10 22.05 24.46
C LEU A 67 17.79 23.35 23.72
N ASP A 68 17.73 23.41 22.37
CA ASP A 68 17.25 24.63 21.67
C ASP A 68 16.68 24.37 20.26
N ASP A 69 15.67 25.17 19.88
CA ASP A 69 14.98 25.16 18.57
C ASP A 69 15.92 25.39 17.37
N ILE A 70 17.13 25.90 17.63
CA ILE A 70 18.18 26.24 16.67
C ILE A 70 18.76 24.98 15.98
N SER A 71 18.85 23.85 16.68
CA SER A 71 19.39 22.59 16.11
C SER A 71 18.42 21.90 15.15
N ARG A 72 17.12 22.16 15.30
CA ARG A 72 16.07 21.56 14.48
C ARG A 72 15.98 22.22 13.09
N GLU A 73 16.32 23.51 13.01
CA GLU A 73 16.43 24.27 11.76
C GLU A 73 17.72 23.93 11.00
N PHE A 74 18.87 23.80 11.69
CA PHE A 74 20.12 23.36 11.06
C PHE A 74 20.02 21.94 10.48
N ALA A 75 19.44 21.00 11.24
CA ALA A 75 19.20 19.64 10.76
C ALA A 75 18.24 19.59 9.56
N ARG A 76 17.30 20.53 9.43
CA ARG A 76 16.39 20.64 8.27
C ARG A 76 17.06 21.25 7.04
N GLU A 77 17.80 22.34 7.19
CA GLU A 77 18.47 22.99 6.04
C GLU A 77 19.71 22.25 5.55
N HIS A 78 20.43 21.55 6.43
CA HIS A 78 21.65 20.82 6.07
C HIS A 78 21.42 19.34 5.76
N SER A 79 20.32 18.72 6.21
CA SER A 79 19.98 17.36 5.75
C SER A 79 19.72 17.33 4.24
N GLU A 80 19.18 18.38 3.64
CA GLU A 80 18.94 18.41 2.19
C GLU A 80 20.24 18.58 1.38
N ARG A 81 21.24 19.30 1.92
CA ARG A 81 22.56 19.49 1.29
C ARG A 81 23.52 18.34 1.55
N LEU A 82 23.53 17.77 2.75
CA LEU A 82 24.23 16.52 3.05
C LEU A 82 23.55 15.33 2.37
N TRP A 83 22.23 15.32 2.18
CA TRP A 83 21.54 14.34 1.33
C TRP A 83 21.92 14.53 -0.14
N LYS A 84 21.97 15.78 -0.63
CA LYS A 84 22.51 16.07 -1.96
C LYS A 84 23.99 15.73 -2.07
N GLN A 85 24.84 15.86 -1.05
CA GLN A 85 26.24 15.39 -1.09
C GLN A 85 26.36 13.88 -0.88
N LEU A 86 25.53 13.21 -0.10
CA LEU A 86 25.53 11.74 0.03
C LEU A 86 24.90 11.05 -1.19
N VAL A 87 24.07 11.77 -1.97
CA VAL A 87 23.43 11.29 -3.20
C VAL A 87 24.16 11.77 -4.47
N LEU A 88 24.82 12.95 -4.47
CA LEU A 88 25.55 13.51 -5.62
C LEU A 88 27.08 13.39 -5.48
N THR A 89 27.62 13.39 -4.25
CA THR A 89 29.00 12.97 -3.93
C THR A 89 29.00 11.68 -3.09
N GLY A 90 27.88 10.94 -3.13
CA GLY A 90 27.89 9.53 -2.79
C GLY A 90 28.91 8.91 -3.71
N ASP A 91 29.97 8.39 -3.11
CA ASP A 91 31.08 7.77 -3.79
C ASP A 91 30.57 7.01 -5.03
N SER A 92 30.83 7.60 -6.19
CA SER A 92 30.57 6.99 -7.49
C SER A 92 31.42 5.72 -7.67
N GLY A 93 32.21 5.36 -6.65
CA GLY A 93 33.06 4.19 -6.51
C GLY A 93 32.53 3.04 -5.65
N SER A 94 31.25 2.98 -5.23
CA SER A 94 30.69 1.70 -4.72
C SER A 94 30.09 0.87 -5.88
N PRO A 95 30.84 -0.06 -6.50
CA PRO A 95 30.31 -0.93 -7.55
C PRO A 95 29.12 -1.76 -7.05
N VAL A 96 28.96 -1.94 -5.73
CA VAL A 96 27.93 -2.78 -5.11
C VAL A 96 26.55 -2.13 -5.11
N ALA A 97 26.44 -0.82 -4.81
CA ALA A 97 25.16 -0.10 -4.82
C ALA A 97 24.63 0.09 -6.26
N GLY A 98 25.52 0.47 -7.18
CA GLY A 98 25.21 0.57 -8.61
C GLY A 98 24.87 -0.78 -9.25
N ALA A 99 25.59 -1.85 -8.90
CA ALA A 99 25.29 -3.20 -9.39
C ALA A 99 23.96 -3.76 -8.85
N ARG A 100 23.62 -3.49 -7.58
CA ARG A 100 22.33 -3.91 -6.99
C ARG A 100 21.16 -3.22 -7.67
N SER A 101 21.23 -1.91 -7.90
CA SER A 101 20.22 -1.16 -8.64
C SER A 101 20.03 -1.66 -10.08
N ARG A 102 21.13 -1.95 -10.81
CA ARG A 102 21.07 -2.55 -12.15
C ARG A 102 20.49 -3.96 -12.13
N ARG A 103 20.82 -4.78 -11.13
CA ARG A 103 20.28 -6.14 -11.01
C ARG A 103 18.77 -6.13 -10.74
N ASP A 104 18.31 -5.26 -9.85
CA ASP A 104 16.88 -5.08 -9.56
C ASP A 104 16.10 -4.70 -10.83
N LEU A 105 16.65 -3.79 -11.65
CA LEU A 105 16.08 -3.40 -12.94
C LEU A 105 15.95 -4.58 -13.91
N TRP A 106 17.00 -5.39 -14.09
CA TRP A 106 16.95 -6.54 -15.00
C TRP A 106 15.96 -7.60 -14.55
N VAL A 107 15.89 -7.87 -13.24
CA VAL A 107 14.90 -8.83 -12.71
C VAL A 107 13.48 -8.29 -12.87
N MET A 108 13.27 -6.99 -12.65
CA MET A 108 11.98 -6.34 -12.92
C MET A 108 11.59 -6.47 -14.40
N PHE A 109 12.49 -6.18 -15.34
CA PHE A 109 12.22 -6.36 -16.77
C PHE A 109 11.91 -7.82 -17.11
N GLY A 110 12.64 -8.78 -16.54
CA GLY A 110 12.37 -10.20 -16.71
C GLY A 110 10.98 -10.60 -16.22
N CYS A 111 10.56 -10.10 -15.04
CA CYS A 111 9.24 -10.37 -14.48
C CYS A 111 8.12 -9.67 -15.27
N ALA A 112 8.33 -8.43 -15.72
CA ALA A 112 7.37 -7.71 -16.55
C ALA A 112 7.21 -8.39 -17.92
N ALA A 113 8.31 -8.83 -18.55
CA ALA A 113 8.27 -9.62 -19.78
C ALA A 113 7.54 -10.94 -19.56
N GLY A 114 7.79 -11.63 -18.44
CA GLY A 114 7.06 -12.85 -18.06
C GLY A 114 5.55 -12.61 -17.94
N ALA A 115 5.13 -11.49 -17.32
CA ALA A 115 3.72 -11.12 -17.23
C ALA A 115 3.10 -10.87 -18.61
N VAL A 116 3.78 -10.14 -19.49
CA VAL A 116 3.35 -9.90 -20.88
C VAL A 116 3.22 -11.21 -21.66
N VAL A 117 4.21 -12.10 -21.55
CA VAL A 117 4.17 -13.43 -22.18
C VAL A 117 2.99 -14.25 -21.63
N SER A 118 2.71 -14.16 -20.33
CA SER A 118 1.59 -14.88 -19.70
C SER A 118 0.23 -14.42 -20.25
N VAL A 119 0.09 -13.13 -20.57
CA VAL A 119 -1.11 -12.61 -21.25
C VAL A 119 -1.25 -13.14 -22.67
N LYS A 120 -0.15 -13.36 -23.40
CA LYS A 120 -0.20 -13.83 -24.79
C LYS A 120 -0.14 -15.34 -24.97
N ALA A 121 0.34 -16.07 -23.96
CA ALA A 121 0.48 -17.52 -24.01
C ALA A 121 -0.83 -18.27 -24.33
N PRO A 122 -2.02 -17.89 -23.81
CA PRO A 122 -3.27 -18.57 -24.13
C PRO A 122 -3.62 -18.55 -25.63
N ALA A 123 -3.23 -17.50 -26.37
CA ALA A 123 -3.46 -17.42 -27.81
C ALA A 123 -2.71 -18.50 -28.60
N LEU A 124 -1.62 -19.08 -28.06
CA LEU A 124 -0.93 -20.23 -28.66
C LEU A 124 -1.75 -21.52 -28.57
N PHE A 125 -2.75 -21.55 -27.67
CA PHE A 125 -3.66 -22.67 -27.48
C PHE A 125 -5.04 -22.41 -28.10
N GLY A 126 -5.18 -21.35 -28.91
CA GLY A 126 -6.43 -20.99 -29.58
C GLY A 126 -7.37 -20.10 -28.77
N LEU A 127 -6.97 -19.64 -27.57
CA LEU A 127 -7.79 -18.76 -26.74
C LEU A 127 -7.54 -17.29 -27.10
N THR A 128 -8.51 -16.63 -27.74
CA THR A 128 -8.38 -15.26 -28.23
C THR A 128 -9.08 -14.26 -27.30
N PHE A 129 -8.66 -12.99 -27.32
CA PHE A 129 -9.30 -11.96 -26.50
C PHE A 129 -10.76 -11.69 -26.91
N ASP A 130 -11.06 -11.86 -28.20
CA ASP A 130 -12.36 -11.51 -28.77
C ASP A 130 -13.41 -12.61 -28.49
N ASP A 131 -13.00 -13.88 -28.58
CA ASP A 131 -13.90 -15.02 -28.40
C ASP A 131 -13.91 -15.53 -26.93
N ASP A 132 -12.81 -15.40 -26.20
CA ASP A 132 -12.63 -15.97 -24.86
C ASP A 132 -12.47 -14.91 -23.75
N GLY A 133 -13.13 -13.76 -23.90
CA GLY A 133 -13.03 -12.66 -22.93
C GLY A 133 -13.30 -13.06 -21.48
N SER A 134 -14.23 -14.00 -21.24
CA SER A 134 -14.53 -14.57 -19.91
C SER A 134 -13.32 -15.31 -19.30
N PHE A 135 -12.56 -16.04 -20.10
CA PHE A 135 -11.34 -16.71 -19.65
C PHE A 135 -10.27 -15.68 -19.23
N TYR A 136 -10.05 -14.66 -20.06
CA TYR A 136 -9.08 -13.60 -19.75
C TYR A 136 -9.49 -12.77 -18.53
N ALA A 137 -10.78 -12.48 -18.34
CA ALA A 137 -11.29 -11.77 -17.18
C ALA A 137 -11.05 -12.55 -15.88
N ARG A 138 -11.37 -13.85 -15.86
CA ARG A 138 -11.17 -14.74 -14.70
C ARG A 138 -9.69 -14.92 -14.34
N ASN A 139 -8.81 -14.92 -15.34
CA ASN A 139 -7.37 -15.18 -15.16
C ASN A 139 -6.52 -13.90 -15.13
N ALA A 140 -7.11 -12.71 -15.22
CA ALA A 140 -6.39 -11.44 -15.38
C ALA A 140 -5.27 -11.25 -14.34
N THR A 141 -5.56 -11.55 -13.08
CA THR A 141 -4.59 -11.41 -11.98
C THR A 141 -3.54 -12.52 -11.96
N LEU A 142 -3.86 -13.71 -12.45
CA LEU A 142 -2.93 -14.84 -12.57
C LEU A 142 -1.87 -14.57 -13.65
N PHE A 143 -2.13 -13.71 -14.63
CA PHE A 143 -1.12 -13.33 -15.62
C PHE A 143 -0.03 -12.40 -15.06
N ALA A 144 -0.32 -11.63 -14.00
CA ALA A 144 0.60 -10.59 -13.53
C ALA A 144 1.09 -10.77 -12.08
N LEU A 145 0.20 -11.15 -11.14
CA LEU A 145 0.53 -11.24 -9.71
C LEU A 145 1.59 -12.31 -9.37
N PRO A 146 1.66 -13.49 -10.02
CA PRO A 146 2.76 -14.43 -9.78
C PRO A 146 4.13 -13.83 -10.05
N TRP A 147 4.24 -12.97 -11.08
CA TRP A 147 5.49 -12.31 -11.44
C TRP A 147 5.88 -11.22 -10.47
N LEU A 148 4.91 -10.44 -9.98
CA LEU A 148 5.14 -9.49 -8.90
C LEU A 148 5.58 -10.21 -7.62
N ALA A 149 4.91 -11.30 -7.25
CA ALA A 149 5.28 -12.13 -6.10
C ALA A 149 6.68 -12.73 -6.26
N ALA A 150 7.04 -13.19 -7.46
CA ALA A 150 8.38 -13.71 -7.76
C ALA A 150 9.46 -12.63 -7.60
N PHE A 151 9.22 -11.42 -8.13
CA PHE A 151 10.11 -10.28 -7.95
C PHE A 151 10.33 -9.95 -6.46
N LEU A 152 9.25 -9.88 -5.67
CA LEU A 152 9.33 -9.59 -4.24
C LEU A 152 10.02 -10.72 -3.47
N ALA A 153 9.66 -11.97 -3.72
CA ALA A 153 10.28 -13.14 -3.09
C ALA A 153 11.78 -13.21 -3.38
N TRP A 154 12.19 -12.90 -4.62
CA TRP A 154 13.60 -12.79 -5.01
C TRP A 154 14.31 -11.67 -4.24
N ARG A 155 13.71 -10.47 -4.18
CA ARG A 155 14.29 -9.32 -3.48
C ARG A 155 14.45 -9.56 -1.98
N ARG A 156 13.50 -10.29 -1.38
CA ARG A 156 13.52 -10.65 0.05
C ARG A 156 14.31 -11.92 0.36
N GLN A 157 14.88 -12.60 -0.65
CA GLN A 157 15.59 -13.88 -0.49
C GLN A 157 14.72 -14.92 0.25
N ALA A 158 13.46 -15.05 -0.17
CA ALA A 158 12.49 -15.93 0.46
C ALA A 158 12.99 -17.38 0.51
N ARG A 159 12.74 -18.05 1.64
CA ARG A 159 13.12 -19.46 1.81
C ARG A 159 12.40 -20.36 0.80
N PRO A 160 12.99 -21.51 0.42
CA PRO A 160 12.35 -22.46 -0.50
C PRO A 160 10.95 -22.90 -0.06
N VAL A 161 10.72 -23.04 1.25
CA VAL A 161 9.40 -23.35 1.81
C VAL A 161 8.38 -22.26 1.50
N MET A 162 8.76 -20.98 1.65
CA MET A 162 7.88 -19.86 1.33
C MET A 162 7.56 -19.83 -0.18
N ILE A 163 8.57 -20.06 -1.03
CA ILE A 163 8.37 -20.15 -2.49
C ILE A 163 7.38 -21.27 -2.83
N ALA A 164 7.51 -22.44 -2.22
CA ALA A 164 6.59 -23.56 -2.43
C ALA A 164 5.15 -23.22 -2.00
N VAL A 165 4.97 -22.52 -0.88
CA VAL A 165 3.65 -22.03 -0.44
C VAL A 165 3.05 -21.04 -1.44
N LEU A 166 3.83 -20.08 -1.92
CA LEU A 166 3.38 -19.11 -2.93
C LEU A 166 2.93 -19.81 -4.22
N VAL A 167 3.74 -20.75 -4.72
CA VAL A 167 3.41 -21.55 -5.92
C VAL A 167 2.12 -22.33 -5.69
N ALA A 168 1.98 -23.01 -4.55
CA ALA A 168 0.77 -23.78 -4.23
C ALA A 168 -0.49 -22.90 -4.19
N LEU A 169 -0.41 -21.68 -3.63
CA LEU A 169 -1.55 -20.75 -3.57
C LEU A 169 -1.91 -20.16 -4.93
N PHE A 170 -0.93 -19.83 -5.78
CA PHE A 170 -1.22 -19.40 -7.16
C PHE A 170 -1.80 -20.53 -8.00
N VAL A 171 -1.30 -21.77 -7.85
CA VAL A 171 -1.88 -22.95 -8.50
C VAL A 171 -3.31 -23.18 -8.02
N LEU A 172 -3.57 -23.07 -6.71
CA LEU A 172 -4.92 -23.17 -6.16
C LEU A 172 -5.86 -22.13 -6.77
N GLY A 173 -5.39 -20.88 -6.93
CA GLY A 173 -6.15 -19.82 -7.59
C GLY A 173 -6.43 -20.12 -9.07
N ALA A 174 -5.43 -20.64 -9.79
CA ALA A 174 -5.59 -21.05 -11.19
C ALA A 174 -6.56 -22.24 -11.34
N VAL A 175 -6.52 -23.21 -10.44
CA VAL A 175 -7.48 -24.30 -10.40
C VAL A 175 -8.88 -23.76 -10.11
N ALA A 176 -9.04 -22.89 -9.12
CA ALA A 176 -10.34 -22.33 -8.78
C ALA A 176 -10.96 -21.51 -9.93
N ALA A 177 -10.14 -20.75 -10.67
CA ALA A 177 -10.59 -19.93 -11.78
C ALA A 177 -11.08 -20.75 -13.00
N ASN A 178 -10.56 -21.98 -13.18
CA ASN A 178 -10.72 -22.72 -14.43
C ASN A 178 -11.32 -24.14 -14.28
N ALA A 179 -11.30 -24.73 -13.08
CA ALA A 179 -11.79 -26.10 -12.88
C ALA A 179 -13.30 -26.18 -12.65
N TYR A 180 -13.93 -25.10 -12.17
CA TYR A 180 -15.37 -25.08 -11.95
C TYR A 180 -16.15 -24.84 -13.26
N PRO A 181 -17.22 -25.61 -13.51
CA PRO A 181 -18.07 -25.48 -14.70
C PRO A 181 -19.01 -24.29 -14.56
N LEU A 182 -18.43 -23.10 -14.50
CA LEU A 182 -19.13 -21.85 -14.34
C LEU A 182 -19.64 -21.34 -15.69
N ALA A 183 -20.96 -21.11 -15.80
CA ALA A 183 -21.55 -20.45 -16.96
C ALA A 183 -21.17 -18.96 -16.99
N ASP A 184 -20.96 -18.39 -18.17
CA ASP A 184 -20.47 -17.00 -18.33
C ASP A 184 -21.44 -15.94 -17.77
N ASP A 185 -22.73 -16.27 -17.65
CA ASP A 185 -23.78 -15.43 -17.08
C ASP A 185 -24.10 -15.73 -15.61
N SER A 186 -23.40 -16.69 -14.99
CA SER A 186 -23.64 -17.08 -13.60
C SER A 186 -23.16 -16.03 -12.59
N GLN A 187 -23.87 -15.90 -11.46
CA GLN A 187 -23.44 -15.01 -10.38
C GLN A 187 -22.13 -15.48 -9.75
N SER A 188 -21.89 -16.80 -9.72
CA SER A 188 -20.64 -17.37 -9.23
C SER A 188 -19.41 -16.94 -10.05
N VAL A 189 -19.52 -16.73 -11.38
CA VAL A 189 -18.40 -16.14 -12.17
C VAL A 189 -18.08 -14.74 -11.66
N VAL A 190 -19.09 -13.88 -11.53
CA VAL A 190 -18.89 -12.48 -11.12
C VAL A 190 -18.26 -12.42 -9.74
N VAL A 191 -18.86 -13.12 -8.77
CA VAL A 191 -18.40 -13.13 -7.38
C VAL A 191 -16.97 -13.69 -7.26
N SER A 192 -16.66 -14.79 -7.96
CA SER A 192 -15.31 -15.37 -7.94
C SER A 192 -14.28 -14.46 -8.62
N SER A 193 -14.66 -13.81 -9.72
CA SER A 193 -13.77 -12.90 -10.47
C SER A 193 -13.43 -11.63 -9.69
N VAL A 194 -14.30 -11.19 -8.76
CA VAL A 194 -14.02 -10.08 -7.85
C VAL A 194 -13.14 -10.50 -6.68
N HIS A 195 -13.40 -11.68 -6.09
CA HIS A 195 -12.70 -12.11 -4.87
C HIS A 195 -11.32 -12.75 -5.14
N LEU A 196 -11.12 -13.38 -6.30
CA LEU A 196 -9.82 -13.97 -6.65
C LEU A 196 -8.68 -12.93 -6.70
N PRO A 197 -8.84 -11.74 -7.31
CA PRO A 197 -7.89 -10.65 -7.18
C PRO A 197 -7.50 -10.33 -5.75
N ILE A 198 -8.48 -10.25 -4.84
CA ILE A 198 -8.26 -9.93 -3.42
C ILE A 198 -7.46 -11.05 -2.75
N ALA A 199 -7.87 -12.31 -2.97
CA ALA A 199 -7.19 -13.49 -2.43
C ALA A 199 -5.72 -13.54 -2.87
N LEU A 200 -5.47 -13.40 -4.18
CA LEU A 200 -4.12 -13.45 -4.75
C LEU A 200 -3.27 -12.22 -4.39
N TRP A 201 -3.87 -11.05 -4.21
CA TRP A 201 -3.16 -9.88 -3.69
C TRP A 201 -2.61 -10.14 -2.27
N LEU A 202 -3.38 -10.81 -1.41
CA LEU A 202 -2.92 -11.20 -0.08
C LEU A 202 -1.83 -12.30 -0.14
N VAL A 203 -1.80 -13.13 -1.19
CA VAL A 203 -0.67 -14.03 -1.48
C VAL A 203 0.60 -13.22 -1.87
N VAL A 204 0.47 -12.18 -2.68
CA VAL A 204 1.57 -11.23 -2.95
C VAL A 204 2.07 -10.59 -1.65
N GLY A 205 1.18 -10.29 -0.71
CA GLY A 205 1.55 -9.81 0.62
C GLY A 205 2.39 -10.79 1.42
N LEU A 206 2.16 -12.10 1.27
CA LEU A 206 3.02 -13.12 1.87
C LEU A 206 4.42 -13.11 1.25
N ALA A 207 4.53 -12.88 -0.07
CA ALA A 207 5.83 -12.71 -0.74
C ALA A 207 6.55 -11.43 -0.30
N TYR A 208 5.80 -10.34 -0.06
CA TYR A 208 6.33 -9.06 0.42
C TYR A 208 6.92 -9.18 1.83
N VAL A 209 6.17 -9.80 2.74
CA VAL A 209 6.59 -9.93 4.15
C VAL A 209 7.59 -11.08 4.36
N ALA A 210 7.56 -12.09 3.49
CA ALA A 210 8.43 -13.28 3.55
C ALA A 210 8.43 -13.92 4.96
N ASP A 211 9.61 -14.18 5.52
CA ASP A 211 9.75 -14.92 6.78
C ASP A 211 9.23 -14.17 8.02
N ASP A 212 9.05 -12.84 7.95
CA ASP A 212 8.64 -12.00 9.08
C ASP A 212 7.12 -11.84 9.22
N TRP A 213 6.32 -12.80 8.71
CA TRP A 213 4.85 -12.67 8.59
C TRP A 213 4.09 -12.47 9.90
N ARG A 214 4.71 -12.74 11.06
CA ARG A 214 4.13 -12.47 12.39
C ARG A 214 4.31 -11.03 12.84
N SER A 215 5.19 -10.25 12.22
CA SER A 215 5.46 -8.86 12.58
C SER A 215 4.35 -7.94 12.10
N SER A 216 3.66 -7.27 13.03
CA SER A 216 2.64 -6.26 12.70
C SER A 216 3.23 -5.10 11.88
N ARG A 217 4.47 -4.70 12.16
CA ARG A 217 5.14 -3.64 11.40
C ARG A 217 5.30 -4.01 9.93
N ARG A 218 5.77 -5.23 9.64
CA ARG A 218 5.93 -5.70 8.25
C ARG A 218 4.60 -5.80 7.51
N ARG A 219 3.53 -6.21 8.20
CA ARG A 219 2.18 -6.21 7.64
C ARG A 219 1.69 -4.79 7.35
N MET A 220 2.00 -3.82 8.22
CA MET A 220 1.73 -2.40 7.95
C MET A 220 2.52 -1.90 6.74
N ASP A 221 3.79 -2.32 6.59
CA ASP A 221 4.59 -1.97 5.41
C ASP A 221 4.00 -2.57 4.12
N PHE A 222 3.37 -3.74 4.17
CA PHE A 222 2.63 -4.30 3.03
C PHE A 222 1.37 -3.50 2.70
N ILE A 223 0.63 -3.03 3.71
CA ILE A 223 -0.55 -2.16 3.50
C ILE A 223 -0.12 -0.84 2.85
N ARG A 224 0.99 -0.25 3.31
CA ARG A 224 1.60 0.94 2.67
C ARG A 224 1.99 0.67 1.24
N PHE A 225 2.72 -0.42 1.01
CA PHE A 225 3.10 -0.87 -0.32
C PHE A 225 1.87 -1.01 -1.23
N THR A 226 0.78 -1.59 -0.74
CA THR A 226 -0.48 -1.74 -1.48
C THR A 226 -1.06 -0.40 -1.91
N GLY A 227 -1.15 0.56 -0.98
CA GLY A 227 -1.66 1.90 -1.29
C GLY A 227 -0.80 2.64 -2.31
N GLU A 228 0.52 2.62 -2.14
CA GLU A 228 1.44 3.28 -3.08
C GLU A 228 1.47 2.59 -4.45
N TRP A 229 1.48 1.26 -4.47
CA TRP A 229 1.40 0.46 -5.68
C TRP A 229 0.13 0.79 -6.46
N PHE A 230 -1.02 0.88 -5.78
CA PHE A 230 -2.29 1.21 -6.41
C PHE A 230 -2.25 2.60 -7.06
N ILE A 231 -1.69 3.60 -6.37
CA ILE A 231 -1.53 4.96 -6.92
C ILE A 231 -0.65 4.93 -8.17
N TYR A 232 0.49 4.24 -8.12
CA TYR A 232 1.39 4.14 -9.28
C TYR A 232 0.75 3.42 -10.45
N PHE A 233 0.03 2.32 -10.17
CA PHE A 233 -0.70 1.57 -11.18
C PHE A 233 -1.76 2.45 -11.86
N VAL A 234 -2.57 3.19 -11.09
CA VAL A 234 -3.56 4.12 -11.63
C VAL A 234 -2.92 5.22 -12.46
N LEU A 235 -1.82 5.84 -11.99
CA LEU A 235 -1.11 6.87 -12.75
C LEU A 235 -0.57 6.32 -14.08
N MET A 236 -0.01 5.12 -14.08
CA MET A 236 0.45 4.46 -15.31
C MET A 236 -0.71 4.07 -16.22
N ALA A 237 -1.83 3.60 -15.67
CA ALA A 237 -3.03 3.28 -16.44
C ALA A 237 -3.63 4.52 -17.11
N LEU A 238 -3.71 5.65 -16.40
CA LEU A 238 -4.14 6.92 -16.97
C LEU A 238 -3.19 7.41 -18.07
N GLY A 239 -1.87 7.37 -17.82
CA GLY A 239 -0.87 7.70 -18.84
C GLY A 239 -0.95 6.79 -20.06
N GLY A 240 -1.16 5.48 -19.86
CA GLY A 240 -1.37 4.50 -20.91
C GLY A 240 -2.66 4.73 -21.69
N GLY A 241 -3.75 5.12 -21.03
CA GLY A 241 -5.01 5.50 -21.67
C GLY A 241 -4.87 6.75 -22.54
N VAL A 242 -4.18 7.78 -22.05
CA VAL A 242 -3.84 8.97 -22.85
C VAL A 242 -2.99 8.60 -24.06
N LEU A 243 -1.96 7.77 -23.88
CA LEU A 243 -1.13 7.28 -24.98
C LEU A 243 -1.96 6.50 -26.02
N ALA A 244 -2.85 5.62 -25.57
CA ALA A 244 -3.74 4.86 -26.45
C ALA A 244 -4.69 5.78 -27.24
N ALA A 245 -5.22 6.83 -26.61
CA ALA A 245 -6.07 7.82 -27.28
C ALA A 245 -5.29 8.62 -28.34
N PHE A 246 -4.06 9.05 -28.06
CA PHE A 246 -3.21 9.68 -29.06
C PHE A 246 -2.89 8.73 -30.22
N LEU A 247 -2.50 7.49 -29.90
CA LEU A 247 -2.20 6.48 -30.90
C LEU A 247 -3.39 6.24 -31.84
N PHE A 248 -4.59 6.08 -31.26
CA PHE A 248 -5.81 5.90 -32.04
C PHE A 248 -6.06 7.07 -33.00
N ASN A 249 -6.08 8.30 -32.48
CA ASN A 249 -6.43 9.48 -33.27
C ASN A 249 -5.38 9.80 -34.35
N THR A 250 -4.09 9.68 -34.05
CA THR A 250 -3.02 9.96 -35.01
C THR A 250 -3.01 8.97 -36.16
N PHE A 251 -3.21 7.68 -35.89
CA PHE A 251 -3.29 6.66 -36.96
C PHE A 251 -4.61 6.78 -37.74
N ALA A 252 -5.73 7.05 -37.06
CA ALA A 252 -7.01 7.25 -37.73
C ALA A 252 -6.96 8.42 -38.72
N ALA A 253 -6.24 9.50 -38.40
CA ALA A 253 -6.06 10.65 -39.27
C ALA A 253 -5.35 10.32 -40.60
N ILE A 254 -4.54 9.26 -40.64
CA ILE A 254 -3.88 8.76 -41.86
C ILE A 254 -4.59 7.53 -42.47
N GLY A 255 -5.81 7.24 -42.03
CA GLY A 255 -6.65 6.15 -42.56
C GLY A 255 -6.33 4.76 -42.00
N ILE A 256 -5.60 4.66 -40.89
CA ILE A 256 -5.27 3.38 -40.23
C ILE A 256 -6.03 3.30 -38.90
N VAL A 257 -6.79 2.22 -38.67
CA VAL A 257 -7.49 2.00 -37.39
C VAL A 257 -6.68 1.03 -36.52
N PRO A 258 -5.96 1.49 -35.48
CA PRO A 258 -5.06 0.65 -34.69
C PRO A 258 -5.78 -0.11 -33.56
N GLU A 259 -7.09 -0.29 -33.64
CA GLU A 259 -7.94 -0.85 -32.58
C GLU A 259 -7.43 -2.22 -32.09
N ALA A 260 -7.19 -3.16 -33.02
CA ALA A 260 -6.69 -4.49 -32.70
C ALA A 260 -5.32 -4.46 -32.00
N PHE A 261 -4.43 -3.54 -32.39
CA PHE A 261 -3.15 -3.36 -31.69
C PHE A 261 -3.36 -2.84 -30.27
N ILE A 262 -4.26 -1.86 -30.09
CA ILE A 262 -4.52 -1.26 -28.78
C ILE A 262 -5.17 -2.28 -27.83
N SER A 263 -6.27 -2.90 -28.26
CA SER A 263 -7.08 -3.80 -27.45
C SER A 263 -6.39 -5.12 -27.15
N GLN A 264 -5.65 -5.69 -28.10
CA GLN A 264 -5.03 -7.00 -27.91
C GLN A 264 -3.60 -6.90 -27.39
N TRP A 265 -2.84 -5.84 -27.71
CA TRP A 265 -1.43 -5.72 -27.33
C TRP A 265 -1.18 -4.63 -26.32
N LEU A 266 -1.41 -3.36 -26.68
CA LEU A 266 -0.96 -2.23 -25.87
C LEU A 266 -1.57 -2.24 -24.47
N LEU A 267 -2.90 -2.36 -24.36
CA LEU A 267 -3.59 -2.28 -23.08
C LEU A 267 -3.36 -3.52 -22.20
N PRO A 268 -3.57 -4.77 -22.67
CA PRO A 268 -3.41 -5.94 -21.80
C PRO A 268 -1.95 -6.16 -21.37
N CYS A 269 -1.00 -6.02 -22.31
CA CYS A 269 0.42 -6.20 -22.01
C CYS A 269 0.93 -5.04 -21.15
N GLY A 270 0.51 -3.81 -21.46
CA GLY A 270 0.83 -2.62 -20.68
C GLY A 270 0.32 -2.73 -19.23
N ALA A 271 -0.92 -3.15 -19.03
CA ALA A 271 -1.50 -3.36 -17.71
C ALA A 271 -0.75 -4.45 -16.92
N ALA A 272 -0.49 -5.61 -17.53
CA ALA A 272 0.24 -6.70 -16.87
C ALA A 272 1.68 -6.30 -16.49
N ALA A 273 2.40 -5.60 -17.38
CA ALA A 273 3.72 -5.06 -17.07
C ALA A 273 3.66 -3.98 -15.98
N ALA A 274 2.65 -3.10 -16.01
CA ALA A 274 2.47 -2.03 -15.04
C ALA A 274 2.30 -2.55 -13.61
N VAL A 275 1.66 -3.73 -13.41
CA VAL A 275 1.57 -4.38 -12.10
C VAL A 275 2.96 -4.62 -11.49
N VAL A 276 3.90 -5.13 -12.29
CA VAL A 276 5.28 -5.43 -11.84
C VAL A 276 6.10 -4.16 -11.70
N VAL A 277 6.02 -3.25 -12.69
CA VAL A 277 6.76 -1.98 -12.70
C VAL A 277 6.33 -1.09 -11.53
N ALA A 278 5.04 -1.03 -11.20
CA ALA A 278 4.53 -0.31 -10.02
C ALA A 278 5.18 -0.86 -8.74
N GLY A 279 5.23 -2.19 -8.59
CA GLY A 279 5.82 -2.83 -7.43
C GLY A 279 7.29 -2.51 -7.28
N TRP A 280 8.04 -2.56 -8.38
CA TRP A 280 9.44 -2.14 -8.40
C TRP A 280 9.63 -0.66 -8.09
N LEU A 281 8.80 0.24 -8.63
CA LEU A 281 8.86 1.68 -8.36
C LEU A 281 8.68 2.00 -6.88
N VAL A 282 7.70 1.36 -6.22
CA VAL A 282 7.47 1.53 -4.78
C VAL A 282 8.71 1.07 -3.98
N GLU A 283 9.23 -0.11 -4.31
CA GLU A 283 10.40 -0.71 -3.67
C GLU A 283 11.71 0.07 -3.93
N ALA A 284 11.81 0.78 -5.05
CA ALA A 284 12.93 1.66 -5.38
C ALA A 284 12.81 3.04 -4.71
N LYS A 285 11.60 3.55 -4.48
CA LYS A 285 11.34 4.89 -3.95
C LYS A 285 11.42 5.01 -2.43
N GLN A 286 11.28 3.91 -1.67
CA GLN A 286 11.27 3.93 -0.20
C GLN A 286 12.49 4.62 0.46
N SER A 287 13.54 5.00 -0.28
CA SER A 287 14.69 5.74 0.21
C SER A 287 14.66 7.28 0.05
N VAL A 288 13.66 7.89 -0.63
CA VAL A 288 13.81 9.30 -1.11
C VAL A 288 12.63 10.27 -0.86
N VAL A 289 11.37 9.87 -0.68
CA VAL A 289 10.26 10.87 -0.66
C VAL A 289 9.24 10.64 0.44
N GLU A 290 8.77 11.75 1.02
CA GLU A 290 7.59 11.84 1.89
C GLU A 290 6.39 11.09 1.27
N ASN A 291 5.78 10.20 2.06
CA ASN A 291 4.66 9.38 1.62
C ASN A 291 3.50 10.28 1.12
N ILE A 292 2.84 9.92 0.02
CA ILE A 292 1.59 10.55 -0.44
C ILE A 292 0.46 10.31 0.59
N ALA A 293 0.65 9.34 1.48
CA ALA A 293 -0.35 8.86 2.41
C ALA A 293 -0.99 9.87 3.36
N PRO A 294 -0.21 10.74 4.04
CA PRO A 294 -0.76 11.77 4.90
C PRO A 294 -1.56 12.81 4.11
N VAL A 295 -1.22 13.06 2.84
CA VAL A 295 -1.92 14.07 2.01
C VAL A 295 -3.32 13.58 1.66
N LEU A 296 -3.43 12.37 1.10
CA LEU A 296 -4.71 11.79 0.70
C LEU A 296 -5.66 11.65 1.89
N THR A 297 -5.18 11.14 3.03
CA THR A 297 -6.04 10.96 4.21
C THR A 297 -6.49 12.29 4.80
N ARG A 298 -5.63 13.31 4.86
CA ARG A 298 -6.04 14.64 5.33
C ARG A 298 -7.07 15.32 4.42
N LEU A 299 -7.07 14.99 3.13
CA LEU A 299 -8.04 15.52 2.18
C LEU A 299 -9.37 14.74 2.24
N PHE A 300 -9.31 13.42 2.12
CA PHE A 300 -10.51 12.60 1.92
C PHE A 300 -11.22 12.21 3.22
N THR A 301 -10.50 11.98 4.33
CA THR A 301 -11.14 11.60 5.61
C THR A 301 -12.20 12.60 6.06
N PRO A 302 -11.97 13.94 6.07
CA PRO A 302 -13.02 14.90 6.42
C PRO A 302 -14.20 14.89 5.45
N LEU A 303 -13.94 14.81 4.15
CA LEU A 303 -14.97 14.83 3.10
C LEU A 303 -15.88 13.61 3.21
N PHE A 304 -15.31 12.42 3.33
CA PHE A 304 -16.08 11.19 3.52
C PHE A 304 -16.85 11.23 4.85
N THR A 305 -16.24 11.73 5.94
CA THR A 305 -16.95 11.84 7.22
C THR A 305 -18.19 12.72 7.09
N ALA A 306 -18.07 13.88 6.44
CA ALA A 306 -19.19 14.77 6.20
C ALA A 306 -20.26 14.13 5.31
N ALA A 307 -19.86 13.44 4.24
CA ALA A 307 -20.77 12.74 3.34
C ALA A 307 -21.55 11.63 4.05
N LEU A 308 -20.88 10.78 4.85
CA LEU A 308 -21.55 9.71 5.61
C LEU A 308 -22.52 10.27 6.65
N LEU A 309 -22.13 11.34 7.36
CA LEU A 309 -23.02 11.99 8.32
C LEU A 309 -24.24 12.62 7.63
N ALA A 310 -24.03 13.29 6.49
CA ALA A 310 -25.13 13.86 5.71
C ALA A 310 -26.09 12.76 5.20
N PHE A 311 -25.54 11.63 4.74
CA PHE A 311 -26.33 10.46 4.34
C PHE A 311 -27.16 9.91 5.51
N LEU A 312 -26.56 9.71 6.69
CA LEU A 312 -27.28 9.25 7.88
C LEU A 312 -28.40 10.21 8.30
N VAL A 313 -28.15 11.52 8.24
CA VAL A 313 -29.18 12.54 8.50
C VAL A 313 -30.31 12.45 7.47
N ALA A 314 -29.98 12.27 6.19
CA ALA A 314 -30.96 12.13 5.13
C ALA A 314 -31.86 10.91 5.36
N VAL A 315 -31.29 9.74 5.70
CA VAL A 315 -32.05 8.52 6.00
C VAL A 315 -33.04 8.73 7.15
N VAL A 316 -32.60 9.37 8.24
CA VAL A 316 -33.47 9.67 9.39
C VAL A 316 -34.58 10.66 8.99
N TRP A 317 -34.29 11.63 8.13
CA TRP A 317 -35.25 12.64 7.69
C TRP A 317 -36.29 12.11 6.71
N THR A 318 -35.89 11.26 5.76
CA THR A 318 -36.78 10.76 4.71
C THR A 318 -37.75 9.71 5.21
N SER A 319 -37.49 9.05 6.35
CA SER A 319 -38.33 8.03 6.99
C SER A 319 -38.74 6.84 6.11
N HIS A 320 -38.28 6.82 4.86
CA HIS A 320 -38.22 5.66 3.99
C HIS A 320 -36.94 4.92 4.36
N GLY A 321 -37.03 3.60 4.52
CA GLY A 321 -35.85 2.74 4.62
C GLY A 321 -34.94 2.92 3.40
N ILE A 322 -33.75 2.36 3.44
CA ILE A 322 -32.91 2.37 2.25
C ILE A 322 -33.57 1.39 1.28
N GLU A 323 -34.31 1.88 0.27
CA GLU A 323 -34.73 1.04 -0.85
C GLU A 323 -33.47 0.74 -1.68
N VAL A 324 -32.69 -0.23 -1.20
CA VAL A 324 -31.41 -0.57 -1.82
C VAL A 324 -31.71 -1.38 -3.08
N GLU A 325 -31.92 -0.76 -4.25
CA GLU A 325 -31.85 -1.51 -5.50
C GLU A 325 -30.53 -2.32 -5.58
N ARG A 326 -30.45 -3.39 -6.37
CA ARG A 326 -29.28 -4.32 -6.36
C ARG A 326 -27.95 -3.58 -6.52
N GLU A 327 -27.97 -2.49 -7.25
CA GLU A 327 -26.84 -1.60 -7.57
C GLU A 327 -26.38 -0.80 -6.35
N ALA A 328 -27.29 -0.47 -5.43
CA ALA A 328 -26.97 0.32 -4.25
C ALA A 328 -26.24 -0.50 -3.16
N LEU A 329 -26.41 -1.82 -3.08
CA LEU A 329 -25.67 -2.68 -2.14
C LEU A 329 -24.17 -2.67 -2.47
N ILE A 330 -23.83 -2.85 -3.75
CA ILE A 330 -22.44 -2.82 -4.23
C ILE A 330 -21.79 -1.47 -3.93
N LEU A 331 -22.55 -0.38 -4.05
CA LEU A 331 -22.05 0.97 -3.74
C LEU A 331 -21.73 1.14 -2.25
N PHE A 332 -22.58 0.61 -1.35
CA PHE A 332 -22.31 0.66 0.09
C PHE A 332 -21.12 -0.22 0.48
N ASP A 333 -20.97 -1.41 -0.09
CA ASP A 333 -19.80 -2.27 0.14
C ASP A 333 -18.51 -1.55 -0.30
N LEU A 334 -18.51 -0.97 -1.51
CA LEU A 334 -17.40 -0.16 -2.00
C LEU A 334 -17.10 1.03 -1.07
N LEU A 335 -18.14 1.71 -0.57
CA LEU A 335 -18.01 2.81 0.37
C LEU A 335 -17.33 2.36 1.68
N LEU A 336 -17.73 1.22 2.24
CA LEU A 336 -17.12 0.66 3.46
C LEU A 336 -15.67 0.25 3.22
N VAL A 337 -15.35 -0.35 2.07
CA VAL A 337 -13.97 -0.67 1.67
C VAL A 337 -13.13 0.61 1.56
N VAL A 338 -13.67 1.68 0.99
CA VAL A 338 -12.99 2.99 0.94
C VAL A 338 -12.76 3.55 2.33
N VAL A 339 -13.74 3.48 3.24
CA VAL A 339 -13.58 3.92 4.63
C VAL A 339 -12.49 3.12 5.34
N LEU A 340 -12.48 1.80 5.18
CA LEU A 340 -11.44 0.93 5.72
C LEU A 340 -10.07 1.32 5.15
N GLY A 341 -9.98 1.57 3.85
CA GLY A 341 -8.78 2.08 3.19
C GLY A 341 -8.29 3.40 3.80
N LEU A 342 -9.18 4.38 3.96
CA LEU A 342 -8.87 5.66 4.60
C LEU A 342 -8.42 5.49 6.05
N LEU A 343 -9.06 4.60 6.81
CA LEU A 343 -8.66 4.26 8.18
C LEU A 343 -7.23 3.70 8.18
N LEU A 344 -6.97 2.62 7.44
CA LEU A 344 -5.65 1.99 7.35
C LEU A 344 -4.56 2.97 6.93
N TYR A 345 -4.84 3.76 5.90
CA TYR A 345 -3.88 4.71 5.36
C TYR A 345 -3.60 5.86 6.34
N SER A 346 -4.63 6.26 7.09
CA SER A 346 -4.48 7.29 8.10
C SER A 346 -3.72 6.80 9.33
N LEU A 347 -3.87 5.53 9.70
CA LEU A 347 -3.09 4.89 10.76
C LEU A 347 -1.63 4.75 10.35
N SER A 348 -1.39 4.38 9.09
CA SER A 348 -0.07 4.28 8.50
C SER A 348 0.70 5.62 8.51
N ALA A 349 0.02 6.75 8.30
CA ALA A 349 0.62 8.08 8.23
C ALA A 349 0.86 8.75 9.60
N ARG A 350 0.32 8.19 10.68
CA ARG A 350 0.34 8.79 12.01
C ARG A 350 1.63 8.48 12.73
N ASP A 351 2.20 9.46 13.44
CA ASP A 351 3.28 9.21 14.41
C ASP A 351 2.73 8.34 15.57
N PRO A 352 3.26 7.12 15.78
CA PRO A 352 2.79 6.22 16.84
C PRO A 352 2.96 6.78 18.25
N LEU A 353 3.91 7.69 18.45
CA LEU A 353 4.23 8.28 19.76
C LEU A 353 3.46 9.58 20.02
N ALA A 354 2.86 10.17 18.99
CA ALA A 354 2.11 11.40 19.13
C ALA A 354 0.82 11.19 19.97
N PRO A 355 0.49 12.11 20.88
CA PRO A 355 -0.73 12.04 21.68
C PRO A 355 -1.98 12.14 20.79
N PRO A 356 -3.17 11.75 21.29
CA PRO A 356 -4.42 11.86 20.54
C PRO A 356 -4.72 13.32 20.15
N GLY A 357 -5.02 13.55 18.88
CA GLY A 357 -5.30 14.85 18.28
C GLY A 357 -6.75 15.00 17.76
N PRO A 358 -7.10 16.17 17.20
CA PRO A 358 -8.43 16.39 16.62
C PRO A 358 -8.74 15.46 15.45
N PHE A 359 -7.71 15.12 14.67
CA PHE A 359 -7.85 14.21 13.53
C PHE A 359 -8.22 12.78 13.96
N ASP A 360 -7.76 12.32 15.13
CA ASP A 360 -8.17 11.01 15.67
C ASP A 360 -9.67 10.99 16.00
N LYS A 361 -10.23 12.12 16.45
CA LYS A 361 -11.69 12.26 16.68
C LYS A 361 -12.48 12.25 15.37
N LEU A 362 -11.94 12.87 14.32
CA LEU A 362 -12.53 12.84 12.99
C LEU A 362 -12.54 11.42 12.42
N GLN A 363 -11.43 10.67 12.57
CA GLN A 363 -11.41 9.24 12.21
C GLN A 363 -12.44 8.43 13.00
N LEU A 364 -12.58 8.67 14.30
CA LEU A 364 -13.61 7.99 15.09
C LEU A 364 -15.01 8.30 14.54
N ALA A 365 -15.29 9.56 14.20
CA ALA A 365 -16.56 9.93 13.58
C ALA A 365 -16.76 9.23 12.23
N LEU A 366 -15.74 9.16 11.36
CA LEU A 366 -15.79 8.42 10.12
C LEU A 366 -16.17 6.95 10.35
N VAL A 367 -15.45 6.27 11.25
CA VAL A 367 -15.65 4.84 11.54
C VAL A 367 -17.02 4.58 12.16
N VAL A 368 -17.48 5.43 13.08
CA VAL A 368 -18.81 5.28 13.69
C VAL A 368 -19.92 5.50 12.66
N SER A 369 -19.78 6.49 11.78
CA SER A 369 -20.75 6.71 10.70
C SER A 369 -20.79 5.53 9.73
N ALA A 370 -19.63 4.99 9.35
CA ALA A 370 -19.55 3.80 8.50
C ALA A 370 -20.16 2.58 9.18
N LEU A 371 -19.90 2.37 10.48
CA LEU A 371 -20.50 1.29 11.25
C LEU A 371 -22.03 1.40 11.29
N ALA A 372 -22.57 2.60 11.43
CA ALA A 372 -24.02 2.81 11.40
C ALA A 372 -24.62 2.44 10.02
N ILE A 373 -23.95 2.82 8.93
CA ILE A 373 -24.36 2.47 7.57
C ILE A 373 -24.28 0.96 7.34
N ASP A 374 -23.18 0.32 7.76
CA ASP A 374 -22.96 -1.12 7.68
C ASP A 374 -24.09 -1.89 8.39
N VAL A 375 -24.49 -1.45 9.59
CA VAL A 375 -25.66 -2.04 10.29
C VAL A 375 -26.95 -1.90 9.48
N LEU A 376 -27.22 -0.73 8.88
CA LEU A 376 -28.42 -0.54 8.05
C LEU A 376 -28.40 -1.46 6.83
N VAL A 377 -27.26 -1.55 6.13
CA VAL A 377 -27.08 -2.43 4.97
C VAL A 377 -27.26 -3.90 5.34
N LEU A 378 -26.68 -4.33 6.48
CA LEU A 378 -26.78 -5.70 6.95
C LEU A 378 -28.22 -6.08 7.31
N LEU A 379 -29.00 -5.16 7.88
CA LEU A 379 -30.44 -5.37 8.13
C LEU A 379 -31.22 -5.55 6.82
N GLU A 380 -30.95 -4.72 5.81
CA GLU A 380 -31.58 -4.82 4.49
C GLU A 380 -31.24 -6.12 3.76
N ILE A 381 -29.97 -6.52 3.74
CA ILE A 381 -29.54 -7.80 3.14
C ILE A 381 -30.22 -8.98 3.85
N THR A 382 -30.26 -8.94 5.19
CA THR A 382 -30.84 -10.02 5.99
C THR A 382 -32.34 -10.15 5.74
N GLY A 383 -33.08 -9.04 5.75
CA GLY A 383 -34.53 -9.03 5.48
C GLY A 383 -34.86 -9.62 4.10
N ARG A 384 -34.08 -9.26 3.07
CA ARG A 384 -34.26 -9.82 1.72
C ARG A 384 -34.01 -11.32 1.63
N ILE A 385 -32.98 -11.82 2.31
CA ILE A 385 -32.68 -13.26 2.31
C ILE A 385 -33.81 -14.04 2.98
N THR A 386 -34.39 -13.51 4.07
CA THR A 386 -35.49 -14.16 4.79
C THR A 386 -36.82 -14.10 4.04
N ASP A 387 -37.08 -13.01 3.32
CA ASP A 387 -38.38 -12.79 2.67
C ASP A 387 -38.51 -13.46 1.30
N GLU A 388 -37.42 -13.57 0.51
CA GLU A 388 -37.45 -14.11 -0.85
C GLU A 388 -37.15 -15.63 -0.97
N TYR A 389 -36.98 -16.37 0.15
CA TYR A 389 -36.69 -17.82 0.15
C TYR A 389 -35.53 -18.26 -0.79
N GLY A 390 -34.48 -17.44 -0.92
CA GLY A 390 -33.36 -17.76 -1.80
C GLY A 390 -32.09 -16.97 -1.46
N GLY A 391 -31.10 -17.67 -0.89
CA GLY A 391 -29.73 -17.16 -0.84
C GLY A 391 -29.10 -17.26 -2.22
N THR A 392 -28.67 -16.13 -2.79
CA THR A 392 -27.84 -16.14 -4.01
C THR A 392 -26.36 -16.00 -3.62
N PRO A 393 -25.41 -16.46 -4.45
CA PRO A 393 -23.97 -16.32 -4.17
C PRO A 393 -23.58 -14.88 -3.83
N ASN A 394 -24.14 -13.92 -4.59
CA ASN A 394 -23.87 -12.50 -4.39
C ASN A 394 -24.38 -11.99 -3.03
N ARG A 395 -25.62 -12.36 -2.63
CA ARG A 395 -26.19 -11.95 -1.34
C ARG A 395 -25.43 -12.55 -0.16
N ALA A 396 -25.02 -13.82 -0.27
CA ALA A 396 -24.22 -14.48 0.76
C ALA A 396 -22.82 -13.87 0.87
N ALA A 397 -22.22 -13.46 -0.26
CA ALA A 397 -20.91 -12.83 -0.30
C ALA A 397 -20.97 -11.45 0.36
N ALA A 398 -21.94 -10.63 -0.04
CA ALA A 398 -22.17 -9.31 0.55
C ALA A 398 -22.48 -9.40 2.06
N LEU A 399 -23.34 -10.35 2.49
CA LEU A 399 -23.64 -10.55 3.91
C LEU A 399 -22.38 -10.85 4.72
N GLY A 400 -21.56 -11.80 4.27
CA GLY A 400 -20.35 -12.17 5.00
C GLY A 400 -19.29 -11.07 4.98
N GLU A 401 -19.16 -10.33 3.87
CA GLU A 401 -18.30 -9.15 3.79
C GLU A 401 -18.71 -8.08 4.81
N ASN A 402 -19.99 -7.71 4.85
CA ASN A 402 -20.52 -6.74 5.82
C ASN A 402 -20.31 -7.23 7.26
N VAL A 403 -20.56 -8.51 7.57
CA VAL A 403 -20.27 -9.05 8.92
C VAL A 403 -18.78 -8.91 9.29
N ILE A 404 -17.88 -9.21 8.35
CA ILE A 404 -16.43 -9.11 8.56
C ILE A 404 -16.01 -7.65 8.76
N LEU A 405 -16.57 -6.73 7.99
CA LEU A 405 -16.33 -5.28 8.11
C LEU A 405 -16.91 -4.74 9.42
N LEU A 406 -18.12 -5.14 9.80
CA LEU A 406 -18.78 -4.75 11.04
C LEU A 406 -17.91 -5.09 12.25
N VAL A 407 -17.42 -6.33 12.33
CA VAL A 407 -16.53 -6.76 13.43
C VAL A 407 -15.23 -5.95 13.43
N ASN A 408 -14.63 -5.73 12.26
CA ASN A 408 -13.40 -4.94 12.13
C ASN A 408 -13.62 -3.48 12.61
N LEU A 409 -14.65 -2.83 12.09
CA LEU A 409 -14.97 -1.43 12.33
C LEU A 409 -15.43 -1.20 13.76
N ALA A 410 -16.26 -2.08 14.32
CA ALA A 410 -16.72 -1.98 15.70
C ALA A 410 -15.55 -2.02 16.69
N TRP A 411 -14.64 -2.98 16.53
CA TRP A 411 -13.48 -3.08 17.39
C TRP A 411 -12.48 -1.93 17.15
N SER A 412 -12.37 -1.46 15.92
CA SER A 412 -11.57 -0.28 15.59
C SER A 412 -12.12 1.00 16.22
N ALA A 413 -13.43 1.20 16.19
CA ALA A 413 -14.10 2.31 16.86
C ALA A 413 -13.86 2.26 18.37
N TRP A 414 -13.95 1.07 18.97
CA TRP A 414 -13.66 0.87 20.38
C TRP A 414 -12.21 1.20 20.73
N LEU A 415 -11.24 0.69 19.96
CA LEU A 415 -9.82 0.97 20.15
C LEU A 415 -9.46 2.45 19.90
N LEU A 416 -10.05 3.08 18.89
CA LEU A 416 -9.91 4.53 18.64
C LEU A 416 -10.46 5.33 19.82
N LEU A 417 -11.64 4.98 20.31
CA LEU A 417 -12.24 5.64 21.48
C LEU A 417 -11.39 5.45 22.73
N ALA A 418 -10.88 4.24 22.97
CA ALA A 418 -9.99 3.94 24.09
C ALA A 418 -8.66 4.72 23.98
N PHE A 419 -8.10 4.82 22.77
CA PHE A 419 -6.91 5.62 22.48
C PHE A 419 -7.14 7.12 22.72
N ILE A 420 -8.25 7.68 22.22
CA ILE A 420 -8.63 9.09 22.45
C ILE A 420 -8.84 9.36 23.95
N ARG A 421 -9.39 8.40 24.68
CA ARG A 421 -9.52 8.44 26.16
C ARG A 421 -8.21 8.13 26.90
N ARG A 422 -7.09 7.95 26.19
CA ARG A 422 -5.75 7.64 26.71
C ARG A 422 -5.68 6.36 27.55
N ARG A 423 -6.52 5.37 27.24
CA ARG A 423 -6.58 4.08 27.95
C ARG A 423 -5.76 2.97 27.30
N THR A 424 -5.44 3.12 26.01
CA THR A 424 -4.67 2.12 25.24
C THR A 424 -3.64 2.81 24.37
N PRO A 425 -2.47 2.20 24.11
CA PRO A 425 -1.49 2.74 23.17
C PRO A 425 -1.94 2.58 21.71
N PHE A 426 -1.46 3.45 20.82
CA PHE A 426 -1.77 3.42 19.39
C PHE A 426 -1.43 2.08 18.73
N ALA A 427 -0.34 1.44 19.17
CA ALA A 427 0.08 0.12 18.69
C ALA A 427 -0.98 -0.99 18.87
N ALA A 428 -1.98 -0.83 19.74
CA ALA A 428 -3.10 -1.76 19.82
C ALA A 428 -3.98 -1.73 18.56
N LEU A 429 -4.23 -0.54 18.02
CA LEU A 429 -5.04 -0.33 16.82
C LEU A 429 -4.31 -0.82 15.56
N GLU A 430 -3.00 -0.53 15.45
CA GLU A 430 -2.16 -1.06 14.37
C GLU A 430 -2.14 -2.60 14.35
N ARG A 431 -1.96 -3.22 15.54
CA ARG A 431 -1.98 -4.69 15.68
C ARG A 431 -3.32 -5.30 15.34
N TRP A 432 -4.43 -4.66 15.72
CA TRP A 432 -5.77 -5.10 15.35
C TRP A 432 -5.94 -5.11 13.83
N GLN A 433 -5.67 -3.98 13.18
CA GLN A 433 -5.86 -3.81 11.75
C GLN A 433 -4.97 -4.76 10.93
N THR A 434 -3.68 -4.81 11.23
CA THR A 434 -2.75 -5.74 10.55
C THR A 434 -2.98 -7.20 10.93
N GLY A 435 -3.54 -7.45 12.12
CA GLY A 435 -3.94 -8.77 12.60
C GLY A 435 -5.15 -9.34 11.89
N TYR A 436 -5.98 -8.47 11.29
CA TYR A 436 -7.24 -8.82 10.64
C TYR A 436 -7.07 -9.21 9.16
N LEU A 437 -5.93 -8.92 8.53
CA LEU A 437 -5.63 -9.29 7.14
C LEU A 437 -5.88 -10.78 6.80
N PRO A 438 -5.52 -11.76 7.66
CA PRO A 438 -5.82 -13.17 7.40
C PRO A 438 -7.32 -13.48 7.37
N VAL A 439 -8.17 -12.69 8.05
CA VAL A 439 -9.63 -12.85 8.00
C VAL A 439 -10.15 -12.47 6.61
N TYR A 440 -9.69 -11.35 6.06
CA TYR A 440 -10.01 -10.96 4.67
C TYR A 440 -9.51 -12.01 3.67
N ALA A 441 -8.31 -12.56 3.88
CA ALA A 441 -7.77 -13.62 3.03
C ALA A 441 -8.64 -14.89 3.08
N ALA A 442 -8.98 -15.34 4.28
CA ALA A 442 -9.82 -16.52 4.48
C ALA A 442 -11.18 -16.35 3.81
N TRP A 443 -11.81 -15.19 3.97
CA TRP A 443 -13.09 -14.90 3.33
C TRP A 443 -13.00 -14.92 1.81
N ALA A 444 -12.02 -14.21 1.23
CA ALA A 444 -11.83 -14.20 -0.21
C ALA A 444 -11.61 -15.61 -0.79
N TRP A 445 -10.83 -16.46 -0.09
CA TRP A 445 -10.64 -17.86 -0.48
C TRP A 445 -11.91 -18.72 -0.31
N ILE A 446 -12.69 -18.51 0.76
CA ILE A 446 -13.98 -19.20 0.96
C ILE A 446 -14.93 -18.86 -0.19
N VAL A 447 -15.04 -17.59 -0.55
CA VAL A 447 -15.90 -17.15 -1.66
C VAL A 447 -15.44 -17.78 -2.98
N VAL A 448 -14.14 -17.80 -3.27
CA VAL A 448 -13.61 -18.38 -4.52
C VAL A 448 -13.74 -19.91 -4.57
N LEU A 449 -13.52 -20.61 -3.45
CA LEU A 449 -13.43 -22.08 -3.45
C LEU A 449 -14.75 -22.77 -3.07
N VAL A 450 -15.51 -22.20 -2.13
CA VAL A 450 -16.65 -22.87 -1.51
C VAL A 450 -17.96 -22.41 -2.13
N PHE A 451 -18.09 -21.15 -2.55
CA PHE A 451 -19.38 -20.65 -3.04
C PHE A 451 -19.79 -21.28 -4.38
N PRO A 452 -18.91 -21.42 -5.39
CA PRO A 452 -19.28 -22.09 -6.62
C PRO A 452 -19.94 -23.46 -6.41
N PRO A 453 -19.34 -24.43 -5.68
CA PRO A 453 -20.02 -25.71 -5.43
C PRO A 453 -21.24 -25.58 -4.51
N LEU A 454 -21.21 -24.67 -3.51
CA LEU A 454 -22.33 -24.48 -2.57
C LEU A 454 -23.61 -24.00 -3.27
N PHE A 455 -23.48 -23.17 -4.30
CA PHE A 455 -24.58 -22.64 -5.11
C PHE A 455 -24.75 -23.40 -6.43
N ASN A 456 -24.22 -24.62 -6.54
CA ASN A 456 -24.34 -25.45 -7.73
C ASN A 456 -23.90 -24.75 -9.03
N TYR A 457 -22.83 -23.96 -8.92
CA TYR A 457 -22.17 -23.21 -10.00
C TYR A 457 -23.02 -22.08 -10.63
N ALA A 458 -24.12 -21.69 -9.97
CA ALA A 458 -25.07 -20.67 -10.43
C ALA A 458 -24.67 -19.22 -10.07
#